data_AF-A0A960HT38-F1
#
_entry.id   AF-A0A960HT38-F1
#
_cell.length_a   1.000
_cell.length_b   1.000
_cell.length_c   1.000
_cell.angle_alpha   90.00
_cell.angle_beta   90.00
_cell.angle_gamma   90.00
#
_symmetry.space_group_name_H-M   'P 1'
#
loop_
_entity.id
_entity.type
_entity.pdbx_description
1 polymer ?
#
loop_
_entity_poly.entity_id
_entity_poly.type
_entity_poly.pdbx_seq_one_letter_code
_entity_poly.pdbx_strand_id
1 'polypeptide(L)'
;MVEHTPGRREFEAFVGRVKPGLLQALVATYGPVDGREACVDALSWAWEHWDRLAGVANPIGYLYRVGQSATRSFAPRSAPLRLVDVHEHRSPDVEPGLAPALSRLTEQQRRIVLLVHG
;
A
#
# COMPACT_ATOMS: atom_id res chain seq x y z
N MET A 1 21.61 -17.56 13.40
CA MET A 1 20.63 -17.80 12.32
C MET A 1 21.10 -16.97 11.14
N VAL A 2 21.35 -17.58 9.99
CA VAL A 2 21.79 -16.85 8.81
C VAL A 2 20.51 -16.31 8.16
N GLU A 3 20.29 -15.00 8.20
CA GLU A 3 19.17 -14.38 7.50
C GLU A 3 19.39 -14.54 5.99
N HIS A 4 18.45 -15.21 5.32
CA HIS A 4 18.46 -15.39 3.87
C HIS A 4 17.75 -14.21 3.20
N THR A 5 18.55 -13.37 2.55
CA THR A 5 18.06 -12.33 1.65
C THR A 5 17.58 -12.97 0.34
N PRO A 6 16.45 -12.52 -0.24
CA PRO A 6 15.91 -13.11 -1.46
C PRO A 6 16.85 -12.88 -2.62
N GLY A 7 16.78 -13.77 -3.61
CA GLY A 7 17.37 -13.47 -4.91
C GLY A 7 16.68 -12.25 -5.52
N ARG A 8 17.43 -11.40 -6.24
CA ARG A 8 16.89 -10.18 -6.87
C ARG A 8 15.62 -10.43 -7.69
N ARG A 9 15.59 -11.50 -8.50
CA ARG A 9 14.42 -11.85 -9.33
C ARG A 9 13.19 -12.25 -8.53
N GLU A 10 13.40 -13.00 -7.44
CA GLU A 10 12.33 -13.41 -6.53
C GLU A 10 11.71 -12.17 -5.87
N PHE A 11 12.57 -11.26 -5.41
CA PHE A 11 12.11 -10.00 -4.83
C PHE A 11 11.41 -9.10 -5.84
N GLU A 12 11.93 -8.97 -7.07
CA GLU A 12 11.27 -8.22 -8.14
C GLU A 12 9.87 -8.79 -8.45
N ALA A 13 9.72 -10.11 -8.52
CA ALA A 13 8.43 -10.77 -8.72
C ALA A 13 7.48 -10.57 -7.52
N PHE A 14 8.00 -10.57 -6.31
CA PHE A 14 7.24 -10.25 -5.11
C PHE A 14 6.75 -8.80 -5.12
N VAL A 15 7.63 -7.84 -5.37
CA VAL A 15 7.31 -6.40 -5.46
C VAL A 15 6.26 -6.16 -6.55
N GLY A 16 6.41 -6.76 -7.73
CA GLY A 16 5.42 -6.64 -8.81
C GLY A 16 4.02 -7.07 -8.41
N ARG A 17 3.91 -8.04 -7.50
CA ARG A 17 2.63 -8.58 -7.00
C ARG A 17 2.02 -7.75 -5.88
N VAL A 18 2.83 -7.24 -4.95
CA VAL A 18 2.30 -6.57 -3.73
C VAL A 18 2.27 -5.05 -3.82
N LYS A 19 3.16 -4.44 -4.60
CA LYS A 19 3.33 -2.98 -4.66
C LYS A 19 2.08 -2.23 -5.12
N PRO A 20 1.31 -2.66 -6.14
CA PRO A 20 0.14 -1.90 -6.61
C PRO A 20 -0.90 -1.66 -5.50
N GLY A 21 -1.44 -2.73 -4.92
CA GLY A 21 -2.40 -2.65 -3.81
C GLY A 21 -1.81 -2.02 -2.53
N LEU A 22 -0.55 -2.34 -2.18
CA LEU A 22 0.10 -1.76 -1.00
C LEU A 22 0.25 -0.24 -1.13
N LEU A 23 0.72 0.23 -2.29
CA LEU A 23 0.90 1.65 -2.57
C LEU A 23 -0.45 2.38 -2.59
N GLN A 24 -1.46 1.82 -3.27
CA GLN A 24 -2.79 2.42 -3.29
C GLN A 24 -3.39 2.53 -1.89
N ALA A 25 -3.31 1.47 -1.08
CA ALA A 25 -3.84 1.49 0.28
C ALA A 25 -3.11 2.50 1.18
N LEU A 26 -1.78 2.61 1.08
CA LEU A 26 -0.99 3.56 1.88
C LEU A 26 -1.20 5.01 1.44
N VAL A 27 -1.21 5.28 0.13
CA VAL A 27 -1.59 6.59 -0.41
C VAL A 27 -3.01 6.96 -0.01
N ALA A 28 -3.90 5.97 0.01
CA ALA A 28 -5.26 6.13 0.48
C ALA A 28 -5.40 6.31 2.00
N THR A 29 -4.35 6.11 2.77
CA THR A 29 -4.40 6.29 4.24
C THR A 29 -3.67 7.57 4.66
N TYR A 30 -2.59 7.90 3.96
CA TYR A 30 -1.62 8.91 4.36
C TYR A 30 -1.44 10.04 3.33
N GLY A 31 -2.10 9.95 2.17
CA GLY A 31 -1.89 10.87 1.07
C GLY A 31 -0.72 10.48 0.16
N PRO A 32 -0.52 11.18 -0.96
CA PRO A 32 0.38 10.76 -2.03
C PRO A 32 1.86 10.80 -1.68
N VAL A 33 2.29 11.69 -0.77
CA VAL A 33 3.69 11.81 -0.34
C VAL A 33 3.99 10.76 0.71
N ASP A 34 3.39 10.87 1.90
CA ASP A 34 3.64 9.97 3.02
C ASP A 34 3.26 8.52 2.72
N GLY A 35 2.24 8.29 1.89
CA GLY A 35 1.87 6.94 1.46
C GLY A 35 2.87 6.28 0.52
N ARG A 36 3.58 7.06 -0.32
CA ARG A 36 4.67 6.56 -1.16
C ARG A 36 5.89 6.21 -0.32
N GLU A 37 6.28 7.10 0.59
CA GLU A 37 7.37 6.85 1.55
C GLU A 37 7.09 5.60 2.39
N ALA A 38 5.88 5.48 2.96
CA ALA A 38 5.47 4.30 3.71
C ALA A 38 5.57 2.99 2.90
N CYS A 39 5.28 3.06 1.59
CA CYS A 39 5.39 1.91 0.71
C CYS A 39 6.85 1.54 0.44
N VAL A 40 7.72 2.54 0.27
CA VAL A 40 9.16 2.33 0.12
C VAL A 40 9.72 1.69 1.39
N ASP A 41 9.43 2.26 2.56
CA ASP A 41 9.87 1.72 3.85
C ASP A 41 9.41 0.29 4.08
N ALA A 42 8.15 -0.03 3.76
CA ALA A 42 7.64 -1.38 3.89
C ALA A 42 8.36 -2.38 2.95
N LEU A 43 8.66 -1.99 1.72
CA LEU A 43 9.38 -2.85 0.77
C LEU A 43 10.87 -2.97 1.14
N SER A 44 11.50 -1.91 1.63
CA SER A 44 12.87 -1.96 2.18
C SER A 44 12.94 -2.92 3.37
N TRP A 45 11.97 -2.82 4.28
CA TRP A 45 11.86 -3.76 5.40
C TRP A 45 11.68 -5.20 4.92
N ALA A 46 10.88 -5.43 3.87
CA ALA A 46 10.67 -6.75 3.29
C ALA A 46 11.96 -7.37 2.75
N TRP A 47 12.83 -6.57 2.14
CA TRP A 47 14.15 -7.01 1.67
C TRP A 47 15.04 -7.45 2.83
N GLU A 48 15.10 -6.63 3.88
CA GLU A 48 15.92 -6.89 5.06
C GLU A 48 15.42 -8.07 5.90
N HIS A 49 14.10 -8.30 5.95
CA HIS A 49 13.46 -9.26 6.86
C HIS A 49 12.75 -10.37 6.09
N TRP A 50 13.33 -10.81 4.98
CA TRP A 50 12.68 -11.72 4.04
C TRP A 50 12.29 -13.06 4.66
N ASP A 51 13.16 -13.67 5.46
CA ASP A 51 12.85 -14.93 6.15
C ASP A 51 11.59 -14.84 7.02
N ARG A 52 11.44 -13.70 7.69
CA ARG A 52 10.26 -13.43 8.52
C ARG A 52 9.02 -13.28 7.65
N LEU A 53 9.15 -12.67 6.48
CA LEU A 53 8.03 -12.42 5.56
C LEU A 53 7.62 -13.66 4.76
N ALA A 54 8.57 -14.54 4.41
CA ALA A 54 8.35 -15.73 3.59
C ALA A 54 7.32 -16.70 4.20
N GLY A 55 7.24 -16.77 5.54
CA GLY A 55 6.25 -17.58 6.25
C GLY A 55 4.89 -16.90 6.48
N VAL A 56 4.70 -15.65 6.07
CA VAL A 56 3.48 -14.90 6.36
C VAL A 56 2.39 -15.24 5.34
N ALA A 57 1.24 -15.72 5.83
CA ALA A 57 0.10 -16.09 4.99
C ALA A 57 -0.48 -14.92 4.17
N ASN A 58 -0.46 -13.70 4.73
CA ASN A 58 -0.89 -12.47 4.04
C ASN A 58 0.22 -11.42 4.06
N PRO A 59 1.20 -11.50 3.12
CA PRO A 59 2.35 -10.61 3.13
C PRO A 59 1.96 -9.15 2.87
N ILE A 60 0.99 -8.89 1.98
CA ILE A 60 0.57 -7.52 1.67
C ILE A 60 -0.10 -6.83 2.89
N GLY A 61 -0.94 -7.55 3.63
CA GLY A 61 -1.54 -7.05 4.87
C GLY A 61 -0.50 -6.82 5.97
N TYR A 62 0.51 -7.69 6.06
CA TYR A 62 1.62 -7.52 6.99
C TYR A 62 2.45 -6.29 6.64
N LEU A 63 2.83 -6.11 5.38
CA LEU A 63 3.58 -4.94 4.91
C LEU A 63 2.80 -3.64 5.06
N TYR A 64 1.47 -3.66 4.90
CA TYR A 64 0.65 -2.51 5.24
C TYR A 64 0.81 -2.10 6.71
N ARG A 65 0.90 -3.06 7.65
CA ARG A 65 1.19 -2.76 9.08
C ARG A 65 2.60 -2.22 9.30
N VAL A 66 3.58 -2.71 8.55
CA VAL A 66 4.96 -2.20 8.58
C VAL A 66 5.00 -0.74 8.13
N GLY A 67 4.40 -0.41 6.99
CA GLY A 67 4.33 0.97 6.48
C GLY A 67 3.58 1.93 7.42
N GLN A 68 2.51 1.47 8.07
CA GLN A 68 1.82 2.25 9.12
C GLN A 68 2.70 2.52 10.35
N SER A 69 3.66 1.65 10.65
CA SER A 69 4.55 1.81 11.81
C SER A 69 5.68 2.77 11.50
N ALA A 70 6.21 2.77 10.27
CA ALA A 70 7.22 3.73 9.82
C ALA A 70 6.67 5.17 9.82
N THR A 71 5.44 5.37 9.34
CA THR A 71 4.77 6.68 9.32
C THR A 71 4.47 7.25 10.71
N ARG A 72 4.31 6.40 11.74
CA ARG A 72 4.11 6.85 13.13
C ARG A 72 5.34 7.52 13.73
N SER A 73 6.55 7.25 13.23
CA SER A 73 7.78 7.89 13.70
C SER A 73 7.90 9.36 13.27
N PHE A 74 7.05 9.85 12.35
CA PHE A 74 7.18 11.17 11.71
C PHE A 74 5.99 12.14 11.93
N ALA A 75 5.01 11.81 12.78
CA ALA A 75 3.67 12.42 12.80
C ALA A 75 3.58 13.96 12.62
N PRO A 76 2.64 14.44 11.76
CA PRO A 76 1.27 14.60 12.25
C PRO A 76 0.16 13.93 11.41
N ARG A 77 -0.93 13.61 12.15
CA ARG A 77 -2.21 12.95 11.85
C ARG A 77 -2.62 12.70 10.38
N SER A 78 -3.15 11.48 10.17
CA SER A 78 -4.00 11.08 9.03
C SER A 78 -4.99 12.19 8.65
N ALA A 79 -4.78 12.78 7.48
CA ALA A 79 -5.80 13.55 6.81
C ALA A 79 -6.77 12.55 6.17
N PRO A 80 -8.10 12.71 6.32
CA PRO A 80 -9.05 11.90 5.58
C PRO A 80 -8.76 12.07 4.10
N LEU A 81 -8.67 10.96 3.35
CA LEU A 81 -8.71 11.04 1.90
C LEU A 81 -9.97 11.80 1.49
N ARG A 82 -9.81 13.03 1.03
CA ARG A 82 -10.63 13.50 -0.06
C ARG A 82 -10.06 12.83 -1.30
N LEU A 83 -10.83 11.91 -1.89
CA LEU A 83 -10.74 11.70 -3.33
C LEU A 83 -11.01 13.07 -3.93
N VAL A 84 -9.95 13.82 -4.21
CA VAL A 84 -10.06 15.05 -4.98
C VAL A 84 -10.63 14.59 -6.30
N ASP A 85 -11.78 15.15 -6.68
CA ASP A 85 -12.31 14.99 -8.02
C ASP A 85 -11.28 15.62 -8.95
N VAL A 86 -10.32 14.82 -9.40
CA VAL A 86 -9.31 15.25 -10.37
C VAL A 86 -10.11 15.44 -11.64
N HIS A 87 -10.48 16.70 -11.88
CA HIS A 87 -11.19 17.16 -13.07
C HIS A 87 -10.93 16.27 -14.28
N GLU A 88 -11.98 15.56 -14.70
CA GLU A 88 -12.33 15.16 -16.06
C GLU A 88 -11.21 14.70 -17.00
N HIS A 89 -10.15 14.07 -16.49
CA HIS A 89 -9.33 13.21 -17.33
C HIS A 89 -10.06 11.88 -17.43
N ARG A 90 -11.03 11.84 -18.34
CA ARG A 90 -11.74 10.62 -18.73
C ARG A 90 -10.74 9.70 -19.40
N SER A 91 -9.95 9.00 -18.59
CA SER A 91 -9.12 7.91 -19.06
C SER A 91 -10.09 6.81 -19.54
N PRO A 92 -9.98 6.35 -20.80
CA PRO A 92 -10.88 5.31 -21.33
C PRO A 92 -10.91 4.05 -20.46
N ASP A 93 -9.81 3.80 -19.74
CA ASP A 93 -9.58 2.58 -18.96
C ASP A 93 -10.03 2.71 -17.49
N VAL A 94 -10.60 3.85 -17.07
CA VAL A 94 -10.98 4.12 -15.67
C VAL A 94 -12.50 4.24 -15.53
N GLU A 95 -13.10 3.38 -14.71
CA GLU A 95 -14.53 3.38 -14.41
C GLU A 95 -14.95 4.66 -13.66
N PRO A 96 -15.79 5.55 -14.25
CA PRO A 96 -16.17 6.82 -13.65
C PRO A 96 -16.98 6.67 -12.35
N GLY A 97 -17.71 5.56 -12.18
CA GLY A 97 -18.46 5.27 -10.94
C GLY A 97 -17.60 4.83 -9.75
N LEU A 98 -16.33 4.50 -9.96
CA LEU A 98 -15.47 3.88 -8.94
C LEU A 98 -15.19 4.81 -7.77
N ALA A 99 -14.78 6.06 -8.03
CA ALA A 99 -14.46 7.01 -6.97
C ALA A 99 -15.69 7.34 -6.08
N PRO A 100 -16.88 7.63 -6.65
CA PRO A 100 -18.11 7.77 -5.87
C PRO A 100 -18.52 6.50 -5.10
N ALA A 101 -18.26 5.31 -5.64
CA ALA A 101 -18.58 4.06 -4.94
C ALA A 101 -17.65 3.83 -3.74
N LEU A 102 -16.35 4.06 -3.90
CA LEU A 102 -15.36 3.94 -2.82
C LEU A 102 -15.59 4.97 -1.71
N SER A 103 -16.08 6.17 -2.04
CA SER A 103 -16.35 7.22 -1.04
C SER A 103 -17.49 6.87 -0.09
N ARG A 104 -18.43 6.00 -0.50
CA ARG A 104 -19.54 5.49 0.35
C ARG A 104 -19.10 4.44 1.37
N LEU A 105 -17.92 3.85 1.20
CA LEU A 105 -17.36 2.90 2.15
C LEU A 105 -16.78 3.61 3.37
N THR A 106 -16.82 2.95 4.53
CA THR A 106 -16.03 3.38 5.70
C THR A 106 -14.54 3.41 5.36
N GLU A 107 -13.74 4.21 6.08
CA GLU A 107 -12.30 4.26 5.86
C GLU A 107 -11.63 2.89 5.97
N GLN A 108 -12.10 2.03 6.87
CA GLN A 108 -11.57 0.67 7.00
C GLN A 108 -11.92 -0.20 5.80
N GLN A 109 -13.17 -0.21 5.36
CA GLN A 109 -13.61 -0.98 4.19
C GLN A 109 -12.89 -0.51 2.92
N ARG A 110 -12.82 0.81 2.69
CA ARG A 110 -12.13 1.39 1.54
C ARG A 110 -10.67 0.95 1.48
N ARG A 111 -9.96 1.01 2.62
CA ARG A 111 -8.57 0.56 2.71
C ARG A 111 -8.41 -0.93 2.37
N ILE A 112 -9.30 -1.78 2.89
CA ILE A 112 -9.27 -3.22 2.59
C ILE A 112 -9.49 -3.47 1.10
N VAL A 113 -10.48 -2.81 0.47
CA VAL A 113 -10.75 -2.95 -0.96
C VAL A 113 -9.53 -2.56 -1.79
N LEU A 114 -8.94 -1.40 -1.51
CA LEU A 114 -7.75 -0.92 -2.23
C LEU A 114 -6.52 -1.81 -2.00
N LEU A 115 -6.40 -2.41 -0.82
CA LEU A 115 -5.29 -3.33 -0.53
C LEU A 115 -5.38 -4.62 -1.35
N VAL A 116 -6.59 -5.09 -1.65
CA VAL A 116 -6.82 -6.39 -2.32
C VAL A 116 -7.00 -6.25 -3.82
N HIS A 117 -7.61 -5.16 -4.29
CA HIS A 117 -8.02 -4.97 -5.69
C HIS A 117 -7.31 -3.82 -6.41
N GLY A 118 -6.34 -3.17 -5.76
CA GLY A 118 -5.57 -2.05 -6.30
C GLY A 118 -4.37 -2.44 -7.15
#